data_AF-A0A5P8WGI5-F1
#
_entry.id   AF-A0A5P8WGI5-F1
#
_cell.length_a   1.000
_cell.length_b   1.000
_cell.length_c   1.000
_cell.angle_alpha   90.00
_cell.angle_beta   90.00
_cell.angle_gamma   90.00
#
_symmetry.space_group_name_H-M   'P 1'
#
loop_
_entity.id
_entity.type
_entity.pdbx_description
1 polymer ?
#
loop_
_entity_poly.entity_id
_entity_poly.type
_entity_poly.pdbx_seq_one_letter_code
_entity_poly.pdbx_strand_id
1 'polypeptide(L)' 'MEQEIKNAVGLGNPELVIESKLKPEPEPKPTVTIYDFGRLLTENEPSVKRSKKR' A
#
# COMPACT_ATOMS: atom_id res chain seq x y z
N MET A 1 1.25 1.25 46.09
CA MET A 1 1.71 2.64 45.93
C MET A 1 2.71 2.81 44.79
N GLU A 2 3.94 2.31 44.86
CA GLU A 2 4.91 2.51 43.75
C GLU A 2 4.45 1.92 42.40
N GLN A 3 3.76 0.78 42.43
CA GLN A 3 3.22 0.11 41.25
C GLN A 3 2.07 0.89 40.60
N GLU A 4 1.21 1.52 41.42
CA GLU A 4 0.06 2.31 40.95
C GLU A 4 0.54 3.59 40.25
N ILE A 5 1.62 4.20 40.75
CA ILE A 5 2.26 5.37 40.13
C ILE A 5 2.84 4.98 38.76
N LYS A 6 3.55 3.84 38.67
CA LYS A 6 4.09 3.36 37.38
C LYS A 6 3.01 3.11 36.32
N ASN A 7 1.86 2.59 36.75
CA ASN A 7 0.71 2.36 35.87
C ASN A 7 0.06 3.68 35.43
N ALA A 8 -0.08 4.66 36.32
CA ALA A 8 -0.68 5.97 36.02
C ALA A 8 0.19 6.85 35.11
N VAL A 9 1.53 6.74 35.21
CA VAL A 9 2.48 7.47 34.37
C VAL A 9 2.64 6.81 32.99
N GLY A 10 2.08 5.61 32.78
CA GLY A 10 2.23 4.87 31.52
C GLY A 10 3.64 4.32 31.30
N LEU A 11 4.47 4.30 32.36
CA LEU A 11 5.82 3.69 32.36
C LEU A 11 5.79 2.20 32.70
N GLY A 12 4.63 1.66 33.10
CA GLY A 12 4.39 0.22 33.06
C GLY A 12 4.35 -0.18 31.60
N ASN A 13 5.50 -0.59 31.05
CA ASN A 13 5.59 -1.13 29.69
C ASN A 13 4.44 -2.13 29.51
N PRO A 14 3.41 -1.83 28.69
CA PRO A 14 2.60 -2.90 28.20
C PRO A 14 3.58 -3.76 27.41
N GLU A 15 3.72 -5.01 27.81
CA GLU A 15 4.38 -6.01 26.99
C GLU A 15 3.52 -6.10 25.72
N LEU A 16 3.83 -5.25 24.75
CA LEU A 16 3.23 -5.28 23.44
C LEU A 16 3.80 -6.54 22.81
N VAL A 17 3.12 -7.64 23.07
CA VAL A 17 3.25 -8.87 22.31
C VAL A 17 2.80 -8.51 20.91
N ILE A 18 3.73 -7.97 20.14
CA ILE A 18 3.58 -7.84 18.70
C ILE A 18 3.58 -9.28 18.24
N GLU A 19 2.39 -9.87 18.11
CA GLU A 19 2.23 -11.15 17.43
C GLU A 19 3.00 -11.00 16.12
N SER A 20 4.08 -11.77 16.00
CA SER A 20 4.87 -11.84 14.78
C SER A 20 4.05 -12.57 13.73
N LYS A 21 2.92 -11.98 13.33
CA LYS A 21 2.29 -12.32 12.07
C LYS A 21 3.30 -11.85 11.05
N LEU A 22 4.12 -12.80 10.60
CA LEU A 22 4.83 -12.73 9.34
C LEU A 22 3.84 -12.13 8.36
N LYS A 23 3.97 -10.82 8.10
CA LYS A 23 3.18 -10.19 7.05
C LYS A 23 3.55 -10.98 5.80
N PRO A 24 2.59 -11.65 5.13
CA PRO A 24 2.91 -12.27 3.86
C PRO A 24 3.52 -11.18 2.99
N GLU A 25 4.68 -11.51 2.41
CA GLU A 25 5.37 -10.60 1.51
C GLU A 25 4.35 -10.20 0.43
N PRO A 26 4.10 -8.89 0.23
CA PRO A 26 3.10 -8.47 -0.74
C PRO A 26 3.50 -9.01 -2.11
N GLU A 27 2.56 -9.66 -2.79
CA GLU A 27 2.80 -10.17 -4.13
C GLU A 27 3.41 -9.06 -5.01
N PRO A 28 4.45 -9.37 -5.79
CA PRO A 28 5.11 -8.37 -6.61
C PRO A 28 4.10 -7.78 -7.57
N LYS A 29 3.81 -6.48 -7.41
CA LYS A 29 2.95 -5.77 -8.34
C LYS A 29 3.61 -5.78 -9.72
N PRO A 30 2.83 -5.92 -10.81
CA PRO A 30 3.37 -5.80 -12.15
C PRO A 30 4.08 -4.45 -12.26
N THR A 31 5.40 -4.51 -12.38
CA THR A 31 6.26 -3.33 -12.42
C THR A 31 6.34 -2.89 -13.86
N VAL A 32 5.74 -1.73 -14.15
CA VAL A 32 5.81 -1.09 -15.46
C VAL A 32 6.93 -0.07 -15.42
N THR A 33 7.81 -0.09 -16.41
CA THR A 33 8.91 0.88 -16.54
C THR A 33 8.46 2.10 -17.35
N ILE A 34 9.20 3.21 -17.25
CA ILE A 34 8.94 4.42 -18.06
C ILE A 34 8.99 4.10 -19.58
N TYR A 35 9.79 3.12 -19.98
CA TYR A 35 9.91 2.69 -21.37
C TYR A 35 8.68 1.94 -21.88
N ASP A 36 7.89 1.33 -20.98
CA ASP A 36 6.67 0.61 -21.34
C ASP A 36 5.49 1.56 -21.64
N PHE A 37 5.59 2.84 -21.23
CA PHE A 37 4.51 3.81 -21.40
C PHE A 37 4.13 4.02 -22.87
N GLY A 38 5.10 4.05 -23.79
CA GLY A 38 4.81 4.23 -25.21
C GLY A 38 3.89 3.14 -25.76
N ARG A 39 4.20 1.87 -25.43
CA ARG A 39 3.36 0.73 -25.82
C ARG A 39 1.98 0.80 -25.16
N LEU A 40 1.92 1.10 -23.86
CA LEU A 40 0.66 1.20 -23.12
C LEU A 40 -0.26 2.30 -23.63
N LEU A 41 0.30 3.44 -24.05
CA LEU A 41 -0.48 4.52 -24.66
C LEU A 41 -1.15 4.03 -25.93
N THR A 42 -0.41 3.37 -26.84
CA THR A 42 -0.95 2.85 -28.09
C THR A 42 -1.99 1.74 -27.88
N GLU A 43 -1.75 0.82 -26.95
CA GLU A 43 -2.71 -0.26 -26.63
C GLU A 43 -4.05 0.26 -26.09
N ASN A 44 -4.02 1.40 -25.40
CA ASN A 44 -5.20 2.01 -24.77
C ASN A 44 -5.70 3.25 -25.51
N GLU A 45 -5.26 3.47 -26.75
CA GLU A 45 -5.79 4.57 -27.56
C GLU A 45 -7.30 4.41 -27.74
N PRO A 46 -8.09 5.48 -27.47
CA PRO A 46 -9.53 5.42 -27.65
C PRO A 46 -9.84 5.17 -29.13
N SER A 47 -10.61 4.14 -29.42
CA SER A 47 -11.04 3.87 -30.80
C SER A 47 -11.74 5.11 -31.37
N VAL A 48 -11.17 5.72 -32.41
CA VAL A 48 -11.71 6.91 -33.11
C VAL A 48 -13.01 6.59 -33.88
N LYS A 49 -13.62 5.42 -33.67
CA LYS A 49 -14.94 5.09 -34.22
C LYS A 49 -16.01 5.75 -33.37
N ARG A 50 -16.40 6.96 -33.79
CA ARG A 50 -17.68 7.69 -33.54
C ARG A 50 -17.60 9.00 -32.74
N SER A 51 -16.69 9.90 -33.11
CA SER A 51 -16.89 11.34 -32.92
C SER A 51 -16.76 12.13 -34.22
N LYS A 52 -17.25 11.59 -35.34
CA LYS A 52 -17.67 12.41 -36.49
C LYS A 52 -19.19 12.58 -36.44
N LYS A 53 -19.67 13.45 -35.56
CA LYS A 53 -20.96 14.13 -35.80
C LYS A 53 -20.63 15.26 -36.78
N ARG A 54 -21.01 15.05 -38.05
CA ARG A 54 -21.15 16.13 -39.03
C ARG A 54 -22.40 16.93 -38.71
#